data_AF-A0A6A5APU3-F1
#
_entry.id   AF-A0A6A5APU3-F1
#
_cell.length_a   1.000
_cell.length_b   1.000
_cell.length_c   1.000
_cell.angle_alpha   90.00
_cell.angle_beta   90.00
_cell.angle_gamma   90.00
#
_symmetry.space_group_name_H-M   'P 1'
#
loop_
_entity.id
_entity.type
_entity.pdbx_description
1 polymer ?
#
loop_
_entity_poly.entity_id
_entity_poly.type
_entity_poly.pdbx_seq_one_letter_code
_entity_poly.pdbx_strand_id
1 'polypeptide(L)'
;MAKKDEVKEAVVEPSVVPVDEKPKDPPGWGMVWRVLTPDQTAMLLGLSSPSAIIAALCDVLHVEHYADNPRSRVYVDFCFYNFMFAKEDAGFSAAQLALFLAITTSVFDHATTMTSVSNAENKFPPTLADNYAVFKQLVKQHSVDMVPQPPHHDTTTDNQNRANVYVAIYSLDDVQRIVQYLTSTFYRHFKAFQWAFQAHPEFVRQVRHVAVETPLVPPPMAFALELVASQSYACPSLSTDISPHDLPKATTPVNDHVSIDSTNHTKKP
;
A
#
# COMPACT_ATOMS: atom_id res chain seq x y z
N MET A 1 43.60 -51.68 61.86
CA MET A 1 42.40 -52.09 61.10
C MET A 1 41.34 -51.02 61.31
N ALA A 2 40.58 -50.48 60.37
CA ALA A 2 40.56 -50.39 58.91
C ALA A 2 39.42 -49.36 58.65
N LYS A 3 39.60 -48.47 57.67
CA LYS A 3 38.65 -47.40 57.32
C LYS A 3 37.27 -47.95 56.93
N LYS A 4 36.21 -47.20 57.22
CA LYS A 4 35.04 -47.14 56.32
C LYS A 4 34.38 -45.76 56.41
N ASP A 5 34.51 -45.03 55.30
CA ASP A 5 33.78 -43.81 54.96
C ASP A 5 32.33 -44.14 54.60
N GLU A 6 31.36 -43.26 54.93
CA GLU A 6 30.20 -43.02 54.05
C GLU A 6 29.58 -41.62 54.27
N VAL A 7 29.88 -40.77 53.28
CA VAL A 7 29.19 -39.65 52.64
C VAL A 7 27.94 -39.02 53.30
N LYS A 8 28.05 -37.70 53.53
CA LYS A 8 26.95 -36.76 53.81
C LYS A 8 26.21 -36.42 52.52
N GLU A 9 24.90 -36.65 52.50
CA GLU A 9 24.01 -36.16 51.44
C GLU A 9 23.68 -34.68 51.70
N ALA A 10 24.26 -33.80 50.89
CA ALA A 10 24.02 -32.37 50.93
C ALA A 10 22.70 -32.07 50.22
N VAL A 11 21.78 -31.46 50.96
CA VAL A 11 20.56 -30.83 50.47
C VAL A 11 20.95 -29.77 49.43
N VAL A 12 20.63 -30.02 48.17
CA VAL A 12 20.77 -29.04 47.09
C VAL A 12 19.53 -28.17 47.09
N GLU A 13 19.66 -26.97 47.66
CA GLU A 13 18.72 -25.88 47.45
C GLU A 13 18.63 -25.57 45.94
N PRO A 14 17.43 -25.32 45.39
CA PRO A 14 17.29 -24.94 43.99
C PRO A 14 17.88 -23.54 43.79
N SER A 15 19.04 -23.51 43.13
CA SER A 15 19.71 -22.32 42.61
C SER A 15 18.74 -21.49 41.77
N VAL A 16 18.30 -20.37 42.35
CA VAL A 16 17.56 -19.31 41.66
C VAL A 16 18.47 -18.74 40.58
N VAL A 17 18.20 -19.11 39.33
CA VAL A 17 18.81 -18.48 38.16
C VAL A 17 18.29 -17.03 38.12
N PRO A 18 19.17 -16.00 38.09
CA PRO A 18 18.70 -14.64 37.91
C PRO A 18 18.07 -14.54 36.52
N VAL A 19 16.76 -14.31 36.48
CA VAL A 19 16.06 -13.89 35.28
C VAL A 19 16.64 -12.52 34.93
N ASP A 20 17.42 -12.43 33.86
CA ASP A 20 17.80 -11.16 33.25
C ASP A 20 16.51 -10.39 32.93
N GLU A 21 16.14 -9.43 33.78
CA GLU A 21 15.07 -8.48 33.48
C GLU A 21 15.52 -7.63 32.30
N LYS A 22 15.10 -8.02 31.09
CA LYS A 22 15.21 -7.20 29.88
C LYS A 22 14.70 -5.80 30.24
N PRO A 23 15.46 -4.71 29.98
CA PRO A 23 15.09 -3.36 30.40
C PRO A 23 13.65 -3.07 30.01
N LYS A 24 12.83 -2.71 31.00
CA LYS A 24 11.42 -2.42 30.79
C LYS A 24 11.33 -1.19 29.89
N ASP A 25 10.88 -1.37 28.65
CA ASP A 25 10.80 -0.28 27.67
C ASP A 25 10.01 0.92 28.24
N PRO A 26 10.36 2.16 27.84
CA PRO A 26 9.64 3.33 28.30
C PRO A 26 8.14 3.27 27.93
N PRO A 27 7.26 3.91 28.71
CA PRO A 27 5.84 4.01 28.36
C PRO A 27 5.66 4.54 26.92
N GLY A 28 4.81 3.88 26.12
CA GLY A 28 4.50 4.28 24.73
C GLY A 28 5.30 3.56 23.65
N TRP A 29 6.30 2.75 24.01
CA TRP A 29 7.07 1.94 23.07
C TRP A 29 6.33 0.70 22.54
N GLY A 30 5.09 0.46 22.99
CA GLY A 30 4.30 -0.71 22.57
C GLY A 30 4.03 -0.79 21.06
N MET A 31 4.13 0.32 20.32
CA MET A 31 4.01 0.31 18.85
C MET A 31 5.35 0.02 18.14
N VAL A 32 6.48 0.38 18.74
CA VAL A 32 7.81 0.28 18.12
C VAL A 32 8.14 -1.18 17.79
N TRP A 33 7.94 -2.07 18.76
CA TRP A 33 8.28 -3.49 18.63
C TRP A 33 7.08 -4.36 18.21
N ARG A 34 6.05 -3.76 17.61
CA ARG A 34 4.82 -4.46 17.24
C ARG A 34 5.02 -5.44 16.10
N VAL A 35 5.85 -5.06 15.12
CA VAL A 35 6.08 -5.84 13.89
C VAL A 35 7.43 -6.54 13.94
N LEU A 36 8.48 -5.82 14.37
CA LEU A 36 9.82 -6.37 14.54
C LEU A 36 10.17 -6.37 16.02
N THR A 37 10.74 -7.46 16.52
CA THR A 37 11.42 -7.46 17.82
C THR A 37 12.81 -6.82 17.72
N PRO A 38 13.42 -6.39 18.84
CA PRO A 38 14.79 -5.86 18.83
C PRO A 38 15.79 -6.84 18.19
N ASP A 39 15.65 -8.13 18.51
CA ASP A 39 16.55 -9.19 18.06
C ASP A 39 16.38 -9.44 16.54
N GLN A 40 15.15 -9.45 16.04
CA GLN A 40 14.87 -9.54 14.60
C GLN A 40 15.36 -8.30 13.84
N THR A 41 15.23 -7.11 14.43
CA THR A 41 15.70 -5.86 13.81
C THR A 41 17.23 -5.87 13.68
N ALA A 42 17.95 -6.30 14.71
CA ALA A 42 19.40 -6.45 14.67
C ALA A 42 19.84 -7.49 13.63
N MET A 43 19.14 -8.63 13.56
CA MET A 43 19.37 -9.63 12.52
C MET A 43 19.22 -9.02 11.12
N LEU A 44 18.10 -8.35 10.83
CA LEU A 44 17.82 -7.75 9.52
C LEU A 44 18.85 -6.67 9.14
N LEU A 45 19.28 -5.84 10.10
CA LEU A 45 20.31 -4.83 9.87
C LEU A 45 21.66 -5.45 9.47
N GLY A 46 21.99 -6.61 10.02
CA GLY A 46 23.22 -7.36 9.70
C GLY A 46 23.22 -8.00 8.31
N LEU A 47 22.07 -8.14 7.65
CA LEU A 47 21.97 -8.72 6.32
C LEU A 47 22.29 -7.68 5.23
N SER A 48 23.14 -8.04 4.26
CA SER A 48 23.49 -7.18 3.12
C SER A 48 22.88 -7.64 1.80
N SER A 49 22.48 -8.91 1.68
CA SER A 49 21.92 -9.45 0.44
C SER A 49 20.41 -9.20 0.36
N PRO A 50 19.89 -8.59 -0.72
CA PRO A 50 18.45 -8.36 -0.89
C PRO A 50 17.62 -9.64 -0.76
N SER A 51 18.07 -10.75 -1.33
CA SER A 51 17.36 -12.04 -1.25
C SER A 51 17.33 -12.59 0.18
N ALA A 52 18.40 -12.39 0.96
CA ALA A 52 18.44 -12.80 2.36
C ALA A 52 17.52 -11.94 3.23
N ILE A 53 17.43 -10.63 2.94
CA ILE A 53 16.50 -9.72 3.62
C ILE A 53 15.06 -10.12 3.33
N ILE A 54 14.72 -10.43 2.07
CA ILE A 54 13.37 -10.88 1.70
C ILE A 54 13.01 -12.19 2.42
N ALA A 55 13.93 -13.17 2.45
CA ALA A 55 13.70 -14.43 3.17
C ALA A 55 13.46 -14.19 4.68
N ALA A 56 14.31 -13.38 5.31
CA ALA A 56 14.14 -13.03 6.73
C ALA A 56 12.84 -12.25 6.98
N LEU A 57 12.43 -11.35 6.07
CA LEU A 57 11.14 -10.66 6.18
C LEU A 57 9.94 -11.61 6.04
N CYS A 58 10.01 -12.60 5.14
CA CYS A 58 8.97 -13.63 5.05
C CYS A 58 8.84 -14.41 6.36
N ASP A 59 9.97 -14.78 6.99
CA ASP A 59 9.97 -15.49 8.27
C ASP A 59 9.37 -14.65 9.41
N VAL A 60 9.74 -13.36 9.47
CA VAL A 60 9.27 -12.45 10.52
C VAL A 60 7.79 -12.08 10.34
N LEU A 61 7.34 -11.89 9.11
CA LEU A 61 5.94 -11.57 8.79
C LEU A 61 5.06 -12.83 8.72
N HIS A 62 5.63 -14.03 8.90
CA HIS A 62 4.95 -15.32 8.79
C HIS A 62 4.25 -15.52 7.43
N VAL A 63 4.91 -15.14 6.33
CA VAL A 63 4.40 -15.25 4.96
C VAL A 63 5.03 -16.45 4.26
N GLU A 64 4.30 -17.55 4.18
CA GLU A 64 4.77 -18.80 3.55
C GLU A 64 4.60 -18.79 2.02
N HIS A 65 3.66 -18.01 1.49
CA HIS A 65 3.24 -18.05 0.07
C HIS A 65 3.84 -16.91 -0.79
N TYR A 66 5.09 -16.51 -0.54
CA TYR A 66 5.72 -15.40 -1.27
C TYR A 66 5.80 -15.65 -2.79
N ALA A 67 6.14 -16.88 -3.20
CA ALA A 67 6.27 -17.23 -4.62
C ALA A 67 4.92 -17.45 -5.31
N ASP A 68 3.93 -17.97 -4.57
CA ASP A 68 2.68 -18.47 -5.13
C ASP A 68 1.55 -17.43 -5.12
N ASN A 69 1.54 -16.52 -4.14
CA ASN A 69 0.49 -15.52 -3.97
C ASN A 69 1.01 -14.12 -4.32
N PRO A 70 0.52 -13.48 -5.41
CA PRO A 70 0.96 -12.15 -5.80
C PRO A 70 0.65 -11.08 -4.75
N ARG A 71 -0.40 -11.24 -3.93
CA ARG A 71 -0.71 -10.30 -2.84
C ARG A 71 0.31 -10.38 -1.71
N SER A 72 0.67 -11.59 -1.32
CA SER A 72 1.72 -11.85 -0.34
C SER A 72 3.06 -11.29 -0.82
N ARG A 73 3.39 -11.50 -2.10
CA ARG A 73 4.57 -10.92 -2.73
C ARG A 73 4.59 -9.39 -2.65
N VAL A 74 3.50 -8.73 -3.06
CA VAL A 74 3.40 -7.25 -3.02
C VAL A 74 3.56 -6.72 -1.60
N TYR A 75 3.00 -7.38 -0.59
CA TYR A 75 3.14 -6.97 0.80
C TYR A 75 4.59 -7.09 1.31
N VAL A 76 5.25 -8.21 1.03
CA VAL A 76 6.66 -8.40 1.42
C VAL A 76 7.58 -7.43 0.67
N ASP A 77 7.35 -7.22 -0.63
CA ASP A 77 8.11 -6.24 -1.42
C ASP A 77 7.90 -4.81 -0.87
N PHE A 78 6.67 -4.47 -0.46
CA PHE A 78 6.39 -3.21 0.24
C PHE A 78 7.20 -3.08 1.54
N CYS A 79 7.21 -4.09 2.40
CA CYS A 79 8.01 -4.10 3.62
C CYS A 79 9.52 -4.00 3.32
N PHE A 80 9.99 -4.70 2.28
CA PHE A 80 11.39 -4.65 1.84
C PHE A 80 11.80 -3.23 1.43
N TYR A 81 11.04 -2.55 0.57
CA TYR A 81 11.40 -1.19 0.15
C TYR A 81 11.35 -0.19 1.30
N ASN A 82 10.39 -0.32 2.22
CA ASN A 82 10.36 0.50 3.43
C ASN A 82 11.58 0.24 4.32
N PHE A 83 11.99 -1.01 4.47
CA PHE A 83 13.20 -1.39 5.20
C PHE A 83 14.46 -0.77 4.56
N MET A 84 14.60 -0.88 3.24
CA MET A 84 15.75 -0.33 2.51
C MET A 84 15.84 1.19 2.64
N PHE A 85 14.71 1.90 2.50
CA PHE A 85 14.66 3.34 2.74
C PHE A 85 15.10 3.70 4.16
N ALA A 86 14.57 3.00 5.17
CA ALA A 86 14.91 3.26 6.57
C ALA A 86 16.41 3.01 6.86
N LYS A 87 16.99 1.97 6.24
CA LYS A 87 18.39 1.58 6.44
C LYS A 87 19.37 2.46 5.67
N GLU A 88 19.13 2.69 4.38
CA GLU A 88 20.12 3.30 3.47
C GLU A 88 19.93 4.80 3.31
N ASP A 89 18.71 5.24 2.98
CA ASP A 89 18.44 6.66 2.70
C ASP A 89 18.26 7.47 3.99
N ALA A 90 17.53 6.92 4.95
CA ALA A 90 17.18 7.62 6.18
C ALA A 90 18.20 7.43 7.31
N GLY A 91 18.98 6.33 7.28
CA GLY A 91 19.99 6.02 8.29
C GLY A 91 19.39 5.84 9.69
N PHE A 92 18.20 5.27 9.80
CA PHE A 92 17.47 5.14 11.06
C PHE A 92 18.13 4.15 12.03
N SER A 93 18.04 4.47 13.32
CA SER A 93 18.36 3.53 14.40
C SER A 93 17.40 2.34 14.41
N ALA A 94 17.75 1.25 15.10
CA ALA A 94 16.91 0.05 15.17
C ALA A 94 15.47 0.35 15.65
N ALA A 95 15.31 1.19 16.68
CA ALA A 95 13.99 1.58 17.17
C ALA A 95 13.21 2.43 16.15
N GLN A 96 13.87 3.38 15.49
CA GLN A 96 13.26 4.20 14.44
C GLN A 96 12.83 3.36 13.23
N LEU A 97 13.63 2.36 12.84
CA LEU A 97 13.31 1.46 11.74
C LEU A 97 12.13 0.54 12.09
N ALA A 98 12.15 -0.08 13.27
CA ALA A 98 11.07 -0.96 13.72
C ALA A 98 9.75 -0.20 13.81
N LEU A 99 9.78 1.02 14.35
CA LEU A 99 8.62 1.90 14.38
C LEU A 99 8.15 2.30 12.97
N PHE A 100 9.06 2.59 12.05
CA PHE A 100 8.69 2.98 10.69
C PHE A 100 7.96 1.84 9.99
N LEU A 101 8.46 0.61 10.11
CA LEU A 101 7.78 -0.59 9.61
C LEU A 101 6.43 -0.82 10.30
N ALA A 102 6.34 -0.59 11.61
CA ALA A 102 5.06 -0.67 12.31
C ALA A 102 4.05 0.37 11.81
N ILE A 103 4.45 1.62 11.57
CA ILE A 103 3.57 2.66 11.04
C ILE A 103 3.12 2.30 9.62
N THR A 104 4.05 1.95 8.73
CA THR A 104 3.77 1.68 7.32
C THR A 104 2.88 0.46 7.12
N THR A 105 3.10 -0.62 7.88
CA THR A 105 2.20 -1.78 7.90
C THR A 105 0.81 -1.42 8.42
N SER A 106 0.71 -0.60 9.47
CA SER A 106 -0.59 -0.10 9.97
C SER A 106 -1.36 0.68 8.91
N VAL A 107 -0.66 1.54 8.18
CA VAL A 107 -1.22 2.38 7.14
C VAL A 107 -1.63 1.54 5.93
N PHE A 108 -0.84 0.52 5.60
CA PHE A 108 -1.15 -0.44 4.55
C PHE A 108 -2.39 -1.28 4.89
N ASP A 109 -2.46 -1.82 6.10
CA ASP A 109 -3.59 -2.60 6.59
C ASP A 109 -4.86 -1.76 6.59
N HIS A 110 -4.77 -0.51 7.06
CA HIS A 110 -5.90 0.42 7.00
C HIS A 110 -6.29 0.72 5.54
N ALA A 111 -5.34 0.88 4.61
CA ALA A 111 -5.65 1.16 3.21
C ALA A 111 -6.39 0.02 2.50
N THR A 112 -6.08 -1.22 2.88
CA THR A 112 -6.55 -2.45 2.23
C THR A 112 -7.73 -3.11 2.95
N THR A 113 -7.96 -2.78 4.22
CA THR A 113 -9.10 -3.26 5.00
C THR A 113 -10.35 -2.46 4.67
N MET A 114 -11.47 -3.15 4.44
CA MET A 114 -12.76 -2.50 4.23
C MET A 114 -13.28 -1.93 5.54
N THR A 115 -13.58 -0.63 5.55
CA THR A 115 -14.15 0.05 6.71
C THR A 115 -15.67 0.13 6.55
N SER A 116 -16.42 -0.33 7.56
CA SER A 116 -17.88 -0.09 7.62
C SER A 116 -18.12 1.29 8.21
N VAL A 117 -18.62 2.22 7.40
CA VAL A 117 -19.05 3.54 7.89
C VAL A 117 -20.53 3.42 8.22
N SER A 118 -20.86 3.40 9.52
CA SER A 118 -22.21 3.15 10.07
C SER A 118 -22.75 1.73 9.85
N ASN A 119 -23.75 1.32 10.63
CA ASN A 119 -24.37 -0.02 10.66
C ASN A 119 -25.01 -0.51 9.32
N ALA A 120 -24.62 0.06 8.19
CA ALA A 120 -25.02 -0.37 6.86
C ALA A 120 -24.04 -1.44 6.34
N GLU A 121 -24.58 -2.49 5.74
CA GLU A 121 -23.85 -3.64 5.17
C GLU A 121 -22.87 -3.27 4.03
N ASN A 122 -22.82 -2.00 3.62
CA ASN A 122 -21.93 -1.51 2.57
C ASN A 122 -20.54 -1.20 3.14
N LYS A 123 -19.66 -2.17 2.97
CA LYS A 123 -18.21 -2.07 3.20
C LYS A 123 -17.56 -1.27 2.07
N PHE A 124 -16.99 -0.11 2.39
CA PHE A 124 -16.25 0.70 1.42
C PHE A 124 -14.75 0.72 1.77
N PRO A 125 -13.86 0.75 0.77
CA PRO A 125 -12.45 0.97 1.03
C PRO A 125 -12.26 2.41 1.56
N PRO A 126 -11.37 2.64 2.54
CA PRO A 126 -11.17 3.96 3.11
C PRO A 126 -10.67 4.95 2.06
N THR A 127 -10.97 6.23 2.27
CA THR A 127 -10.49 7.25 1.35
C THR A 127 -8.99 7.53 1.55
N LEU A 128 -8.34 8.11 0.54
CA LEU A 128 -6.96 8.58 0.66
C LEU A 128 -6.80 9.55 1.83
N ALA A 129 -7.77 10.46 2.01
CA ALA A 129 -7.75 11.47 3.06
C ALA A 129 -7.82 10.82 4.46
N ASP A 130 -8.69 9.84 4.65
CA ASP A 130 -8.82 9.11 5.92
C ASP A 130 -7.53 8.34 6.24
N ASN A 131 -6.97 7.65 5.25
CA ASN A 131 -5.74 6.91 5.43
C ASN A 131 -4.53 7.82 5.74
N TYR A 132 -4.43 8.96 5.04
CA TYR A 132 -3.40 9.95 5.31
C TYR A 132 -3.56 10.61 6.68
N ALA A 133 -4.80 10.78 7.17
CA ALA A 133 -5.06 11.27 8.52
C ALA A 133 -4.53 10.29 9.58
N VAL A 134 -4.75 8.99 9.40
CA VAL A 134 -4.20 7.94 10.28
C VAL A 134 -2.67 7.98 10.26
N PHE A 135 -2.05 8.01 9.08
CA PHE A 135 -0.60 8.14 8.95
C PHE A 135 -0.06 9.39 9.67
N LYS A 136 -0.67 10.56 9.44
CA LYS A 136 -0.29 11.82 10.07
C LYS A 136 -0.43 11.75 11.58
N GLN A 137 -1.46 11.09 12.11
CA GLN A 137 -1.65 10.89 13.54
C GLN A 137 -0.54 10.02 14.13
N LEU A 138 -0.23 8.88 13.50
CA LEU A 138 0.82 7.96 13.96
C LEU A 138 2.20 8.63 13.97
N VAL A 139 2.55 9.33 12.89
CA VAL A 139 3.83 10.05 12.82
C VAL A 139 3.91 11.14 13.89
N LYS A 140 2.82 11.89 14.12
CA LYS A 140 2.74 12.91 15.17
C LYS A 140 2.87 12.33 16.58
N GLN A 141 2.32 11.14 16.83
CA GLN A 141 2.44 10.47 18.13
C GLN A 141 3.89 10.11 18.46
N HIS A 142 4.73 9.92 17.45
CA HIS A 142 6.10 9.47 17.58
C HIS A 142 7.19 10.50 17.21
N SER A 143 6.79 11.74 16.89
CA SER A 143 7.70 12.84 16.56
C SER A 143 8.05 13.69 17.79
N VAL A 144 9.20 14.37 17.72
CA VAL A 144 9.77 15.22 18.79
C VAL A 144 8.85 16.39 19.20
N ASP A 145 8.78 16.59 20.52
CA ASP A 145 8.20 17.70 21.29
C ASP A 145 6.68 17.84 21.38
N MET A 146 6.04 16.92 22.10
CA MET A 146 4.82 17.24 22.85
C MET A 146 5.03 16.91 24.33
N VAL A 147 4.83 17.94 25.16
CA VAL A 147 4.83 17.87 26.62
C VAL A 147 3.98 16.66 27.04
N PRO A 148 4.47 15.78 27.94
CA PRO A 148 3.63 14.75 28.54
C PRO A 148 2.38 15.45 29.05
N GLN A 149 1.21 15.15 28.51
CA GLN A 149 -0.02 15.63 29.14
C GLN A 149 0.08 15.18 30.61
N PRO A 150 -0.09 16.11 31.57
CA PRO A 150 -0.03 15.73 32.97
C PRO A 150 -1.02 14.58 33.17
N PRO A 151 -0.66 13.57 33.98
CA PRO A 151 -1.59 12.48 34.26
C PRO A 151 -2.86 13.11 34.80
N HIS A 152 -3.95 13.03 34.04
CA HIS A 152 -5.28 13.33 34.58
C HIS A 152 -5.50 12.27 35.66
N HIS A 153 -5.24 12.68 36.89
CA HIS A 153 -5.38 11.88 38.08
C HIS A 153 -6.86 11.81 38.46
N ASP A 154 -7.69 11.30 37.55
CA ASP A 154 -9.05 10.88 37.86
C ASP A 154 -9.14 9.38 37.62
N THR A 155 -8.78 8.66 38.68
CA THR A 155 -9.34 7.35 38.97
C THR A 155 -10.86 7.39 38.75
N THR A 156 -11.39 6.28 38.23
CA THR A 156 -12.82 5.97 38.03
C THR A 156 -13.41 6.38 36.68
N THR A 157 -13.04 5.66 35.62
CA THR A 157 -14.03 5.14 34.66
C THR A 157 -13.37 4.11 33.74
N ASP A 158 -13.73 2.85 33.95
CA ASP A 158 -13.52 1.77 32.99
C ASP A 158 -14.17 2.18 31.66
N ASN A 159 -13.37 2.63 30.68
CA ASN A 159 -13.73 2.61 29.27
C ASN A 159 -12.51 2.96 28.42
N GLN A 160 -11.82 1.90 27.95
CA GLN A 160 -11.13 1.71 26.66
C GLN A 160 -10.42 2.88 25.94
N ASN A 161 -10.15 4.02 26.57
CA ASN A 161 -9.43 5.12 25.94
C ASN A 161 -7.97 4.95 26.32
N ARG A 162 -7.26 4.13 25.52
CA ARG A 162 -5.80 4.01 25.58
C ARG A 162 -5.23 5.43 25.57
N ALA A 163 -4.75 5.90 26.72
CA ALA A 163 -4.01 7.15 26.81
C ALA A 163 -2.94 7.13 25.72
N ASN A 164 -3.01 8.06 24.78
CA ASN A 164 -2.03 8.16 23.71
C ASN A 164 -0.70 8.53 24.36
N VAL A 165 0.16 7.52 24.57
CA VAL A 165 1.47 7.74 25.16
C VAL A 165 2.40 8.17 24.02
N TYR A 166 2.82 9.42 24.08
CA TYR A 166 3.71 10.04 23.09
C TYR A 166 5.15 9.60 23.31
N VAL A 167 5.88 9.32 22.23
CA VAL A 167 7.29 8.93 22.30
C VAL A 167 8.10 9.73 21.29
N ALA A 168 9.03 10.56 21.74
CA ALA A 168 9.88 11.36 20.87
C ALA A 168 10.99 10.49 20.22
N ILE A 169 10.66 9.76 19.15
CA ILE A 169 11.61 8.87 18.43
C ILE A 169 12.14 9.53 17.15
N TYR A 170 11.30 10.29 16.44
CA TYR A 170 11.69 10.95 15.19
C TYR A 170 11.95 12.44 15.36
N SER A 171 13.06 12.91 14.81
CA SER A 171 13.30 14.34 14.65
C SER A 171 12.40 14.94 13.55
N LEU A 172 12.32 16.26 13.49
CA LEU A 172 11.56 16.96 12.44
C LEU A 172 12.06 16.60 11.03
N ASP A 173 13.37 16.46 10.87
CA ASP A 173 14.01 16.10 9.61
C ASP A 173 13.67 14.67 9.19
N ASP A 174 13.65 13.72 10.13
CA ASP A 174 13.22 12.34 9.89
C ASP A 174 11.76 12.30 9.43
N VAL A 175 10.89 13.08 10.07
CA VAL A 175 9.47 13.18 9.69
C VAL A 175 9.31 13.70 8.26
N GLN A 176 10.07 14.73 7.87
CA GLN A 176 10.03 15.27 6.51
C GLN A 176 10.45 14.21 5.48
N ARG A 177 11.53 13.48 5.75
CA ARG A 177 12.01 12.39 4.89
C ARG A 177 10.97 11.27 4.76
N ILE A 178 10.36 10.84 5.87
CA ILE A 178 9.30 9.82 5.91
C ILE A 178 8.09 10.26 5.06
N VAL A 179 7.61 11.49 5.26
CA VAL A 179 6.45 12.01 4.52
C VAL A 179 6.74 12.11 3.03
N GLN A 180 7.92 12.63 2.65
CA GLN A 180 8.33 12.72 1.24
C GLN A 180 8.44 11.35 0.58
N TYR A 181 9.02 10.38 1.28
CA TYR A 181 9.14 9.01 0.78
C TYR A 181 7.77 8.36 0.58
N LEU A 182 6.89 8.37 1.59
CA LEU A 182 5.57 7.73 1.48
C LEU A 182 4.65 8.42 0.48
N THR A 183 4.73 9.75 0.36
CA THR A 183 3.92 10.49 -0.63
C THR A 183 4.35 10.20 -2.07
N SER A 184 5.66 10.04 -2.32
CA SER A 184 6.20 9.76 -3.65
C SER A 184 6.06 8.29 -4.07
N THR A 185 6.00 7.35 -3.11
CA THR A 185 5.93 5.90 -3.36
C THR A 185 4.52 5.35 -3.12
N PHE A 186 4.15 5.12 -1.86
CA PHE A 186 2.91 4.45 -1.47
C PHE A 186 1.66 5.23 -1.88
N TYR A 187 1.56 6.50 -1.51
CA TYR A 187 0.35 7.29 -1.75
C TYR A 187 0.14 7.61 -3.24
N ARG A 188 1.22 7.70 -4.02
CA ARG A 188 1.14 7.83 -5.48
C ARG A 188 0.40 6.67 -6.13
N HIS A 189 0.53 5.46 -5.56
CA HIS A 189 -0.07 4.23 -6.05
C HIS A 189 -1.19 3.70 -5.14
N PHE A 190 -1.75 4.55 -4.27
CA PHE A 190 -2.73 4.16 -3.25
C PHE A 190 -3.89 3.34 -3.81
N LYS A 191 -4.52 3.79 -4.90
CA LYS A 191 -5.65 3.09 -5.54
C LYS A 191 -5.28 1.71 -6.10
N ALA A 192 -4.06 1.54 -6.58
CA ALA A 192 -3.58 0.25 -7.09
C ALA A 192 -3.49 -0.77 -5.95
N PHE A 193 -2.98 -0.37 -4.78
CA PHE A 193 -2.97 -1.21 -3.59
C PHE A 193 -4.39 -1.56 -3.12
N GLN A 194 -5.31 -0.60 -3.10
CA GLN A 194 -6.71 -0.89 -2.74
C GLN A 194 -7.32 -1.95 -3.66
N TRP A 195 -7.17 -1.80 -4.98
CA TRP A 195 -7.74 -2.76 -5.94
C TRP A 195 -7.08 -4.12 -5.92
N ALA A 196 -5.76 -4.20 -5.72
CA ALA A 196 -5.06 -5.47 -5.67
C ALA A 196 -5.50 -6.34 -4.48
N PHE A 197 -5.84 -5.71 -3.35
CA PHE A 197 -6.21 -6.39 -2.10
C PHE A 197 -7.72 -6.48 -1.88
N GLN A 198 -8.52 -5.75 -2.66
CA GLN A 198 -9.97 -5.90 -2.67
C GLN A 198 -10.37 -7.30 -3.19
N ALA A 199 -11.34 -7.94 -2.53
CA ALA A 199 -11.97 -9.13 -3.08
C ALA A 199 -12.65 -8.75 -4.40
N HIS A 200 -12.43 -9.54 -5.46
CA HIS A 200 -12.96 -9.23 -6.78
C HIS A 200 -14.47 -8.99 -6.69
N PRO A 201 -14.98 -7.92 -7.33
CA PRO A 201 -16.43 -7.74 -7.43
C PRO A 201 -17.02 -8.97 -8.10
N GLU A 202 -18.22 -9.35 -7.66
CA GLU A 202 -18.97 -10.45 -8.25
C GLU A 202 -19.08 -10.23 -9.77
N PHE A 203 -18.58 -11.19 -10.57
CA PHE A 203 -18.68 -11.10 -12.01
C PHE A 203 -20.15 -11.28 -12.42
N VAL A 204 -20.83 -10.18 -12.73
CA VAL A 204 -22.19 -10.24 -13.28
C VAL A 204 -22.10 -10.54 -14.78
N ARG A 205 -22.21 -11.82 -15.15
CA ARG A 205 -22.29 -12.24 -16.55
C ARG A 205 -23.66 -11.85 -17.11
N GLN A 206 -23.75 -10.69 -17.76
CA GLN A 206 -24.95 -10.30 -18.50
C GLN A 206 -24.96 -10.98 -19.87
N VAL A 207 -25.90 -11.90 -20.07
CA VAL A 207 -26.21 -12.42 -21.42
C VAL A 207 -27.11 -11.40 -22.11
N ARG A 208 -26.65 -10.86 -23.25
CA ARG A 208 -27.45 -9.98 -24.10
C ARG A 208 -27.69 -10.68 -25.44
N HIS A 209 -28.95 -10.74 -25.86
CA HIS A 209 -29.28 -11.14 -27.22
C HIS A 209 -28.99 -9.95 -28.13
N VAL A 210 -27.92 -10.06 -28.92
CA VAL A 210 -27.59 -9.09 -29.97
C VAL A 210 -28.19 -9.63 -31.25
N ALA A 211 -29.07 -8.85 -31.88
CA ALA A 211 -29.49 -9.13 -33.24
C ALA A 211 -28.28 -8.93 -34.15
N VAL A 212 -27.71 -10.03 -34.64
CA VAL A 212 -26.70 -9.97 -35.69
C VAL A 212 -27.46 -9.76 -36.99
N GLU A 213 -27.35 -8.57 -37.57
CA GLU A 213 -27.89 -8.30 -38.89
C GLU A 213 -27.23 -9.28 -39.88
N THR A 214 -28.06 -10.07 -40.55
CA THR A 214 -27.56 -10.96 -41.61
C THR A 214 -27.19 -10.07 -42.80
N PRO A 215 -25.95 -10.15 -43.31
CA PRO A 215 -25.58 -9.37 -44.48
C PRO A 215 -26.54 -9.69 -45.63
N LEU A 216 -26.96 -8.66 -46.37
CA LEU A 216 -27.84 -8.85 -47.53
C LEU A 216 -27.18 -9.85 -48.50
N VAL A 217 -27.99 -10.78 -49.00
CA VAL A 217 -27.55 -11.69 -50.06
C VAL A 217 -27.11 -10.84 -51.25
N PRO A 218 -25.90 -11.04 -51.80
CA PRO A 218 -25.45 -10.27 -52.95
C PRO A 218 -26.43 -10.47 -54.11
N PRO A 219 -26.74 -9.41 -54.88
CA PRO A 219 -27.63 -9.53 -56.02
C PRO A 219 -27.07 -10.56 -57.02
N PRO A 220 -27.94 -11.34 -57.69
CA PRO A 220 -27.51 -12.30 -58.71
C PRO A 220 -26.63 -11.65 -59.77
N MET A 221 -25.64 -12.40 -60.28
CA MET A 221 -24.72 -11.94 -61.33
C MET A 221 -25.42 -11.47 -62.62
N ALA A 222 -26.67 -11.90 -62.84
CA ALA A 222 -27.51 -11.41 -63.94
C ALA A 222 -27.84 -9.91 -63.84
N PHE A 223 -27.73 -9.30 -62.65
CA PHE A 223 -27.87 -7.86 -62.42
C PHE A 223 -26.51 -7.14 -62.37
N ALA A 224 -25.40 -7.85 -62.64
CA ALA A 224 -24.10 -7.20 -62.72
C ALA A 224 -24.09 -6.24 -63.92
N LEU A 225 -23.82 -4.97 -63.67
CA LEU A 225 -23.53 -4.01 -64.72
C LEU A 225 -22.10 -4.25 -65.20
N GLU A 226 -21.92 -4.40 -66.51
CA GLU A 226 -20.59 -4.41 -67.11
C GLU A 226 -19.94 -3.07 -66.84
N LEU A 227 -18.79 -3.10 -66.16
CA LEU A 227 -18.02 -1.91 -65.86
C LEU A 227 -17.33 -1.49 -67.17
N VAL A 228 -18.00 -0.66 -67.96
CA VAL A 228 -17.42 -0.07 -69.16
C VAL A 228 -16.28 0.83 -68.69
N ALA A 229 -15.04 0.38 -68.90
CA ALA A 229 -13.84 1.15 -68.65
C ALA A 229 -13.74 2.29 -69.67
N SER A 230 -14.63 3.27 -69.58
CA SER A 230 -14.43 4.55 -70.25
C SER A 230 -13.51 5.39 -69.39
N GLN A 231 -12.29 5.56 -69.90
CA GLN A 231 -11.18 6.40 -69.43
C GLN A 231 -10.18 5.70 -68.51
N SER A 232 -9.02 5.42 -69.12
CA SER A 232 -7.75 5.21 -68.46
C SER A 232 -7.49 6.34 -67.47
N TYR A 233 -7.66 6.08 -66.18
CA TYR A 233 -6.89 6.81 -65.20
C TYR A 233 -5.46 6.32 -65.33
N ALA A 234 -4.65 7.08 -66.07
CA ALA A 234 -3.21 6.98 -65.96
C ALA A 234 -2.87 7.06 -64.46
N CYS A 235 -2.26 6.00 -63.93
CA CYS A 235 -1.62 6.09 -62.64
C CYS A 235 -0.64 7.28 -62.69
N PRO A 236 -0.72 8.27 -61.79
CA PRO A 236 0.39 9.18 -61.63
C PRO A 236 1.55 8.30 -61.14
N SER A 237 2.51 8.07 -62.02
CA SER A 237 3.80 7.50 -61.66
C SER A 237 4.34 8.27 -60.47
N LEU A 238 4.75 7.53 -59.43
CA LEU A 238 5.47 8.03 -58.26
C LEU A 238 6.71 8.80 -58.74
N SER A 239 6.60 10.12 -58.91
CA SER A 239 7.73 11.00 -59.16
C SER A 239 8.37 11.32 -57.81
N THR A 240 9.46 10.63 -57.49
CA THR A 240 10.43 11.07 -56.50
C THR A 240 11.04 12.39 -56.94
N ASP A 241 10.55 13.48 -56.37
CA ASP A 241 11.32 14.71 -56.18
C ASP A 241 10.83 15.38 -54.89
N ILE A 242 11.54 15.09 -53.80
CA ILE A 242 11.42 15.84 -52.55
C ILE A 242 12.37 17.03 -52.69
N SER A 243 11.83 18.22 -52.94
CA SER A 243 12.56 19.47 -52.74
C SER A 243 12.28 19.98 -51.33
N PRO A 244 13.30 20.33 -50.52
CA PRO A 244 13.15 20.56 -49.09
C PRO A 244 12.78 22.02 -48.83
N HIS A 245 11.56 22.41 -49.13
CA HIS A 245 10.98 23.66 -48.64
C HIS A 245 9.49 23.64 -48.92
N ASP A 246 8.70 23.17 -47.95
CA ASP A 246 7.36 23.70 -47.65
C ASP A 246 6.70 22.87 -46.53
N LEU A 247 6.91 23.33 -45.29
CA LEU A 247 6.16 22.92 -44.11
C LEU A 247 4.91 23.82 -43.99
N PRO A 248 3.67 23.29 -44.01
CA PRO A 248 2.53 24.04 -43.52
C PRO A 248 2.31 23.81 -42.01
N LYS A 249 2.03 24.94 -41.35
CA LYS A 249 1.83 25.16 -39.92
C LYS A 249 0.66 24.39 -39.31
N ALA A 250 0.83 23.98 -38.06
CA ALA A 250 -0.21 23.45 -37.18
C ALA A 250 -1.36 24.46 -36.98
N THR A 251 -2.59 23.98 -37.12
CA THR A 251 -3.81 24.71 -36.72
C THR A 251 -4.56 23.87 -35.69
N THR A 252 -4.96 24.55 -34.61
CA THR A 252 -5.55 24.08 -33.35
C THR A 252 -6.94 23.41 -33.46
N PRO A 253 -7.34 22.57 -32.49
CA PRO A 253 -8.68 21.97 -32.44
C PRO A 253 -9.75 22.95 -31.93
N VAL A 254 -10.90 22.94 -32.61
CA VAL A 254 -12.12 23.67 -32.24
C VAL A 254 -12.88 22.91 -31.16
N ASN A 255 -13.40 23.68 -30.21
CA ASN A 255 -14.03 23.27 -28.96
C ASN A 255 -15.56 23.34 -29.14
N ASP A 256 -16.25 22.20 -29.21
CA ASP A 256 -17.71 22.17 -29.32
C ASP A 256 -18.35 22.07 -27.93
N HIS A 257 -18.93 23.19 -27.49
CA HIS A 257 -19.83 23.27 -26.34
C HIS A 257 -21.21 22.73 -26.71
N VAL A 258 -21.62 21.62 -26.08
CA VAL A 258 -23.01 21.15 -26.09
C VAL A 258 -23.77 21.78 -24.93
N SER A 259 -24.71 22.68 -25.24
CA SER A 259 -25.70 23.21 -24.30
C SER A 259 -26.75 22.14 -23.97
N ILE A 260 -26.92 21.85 -22.69
CA ILE A 260 -27.98 21.01 -22.13
C ILE A 260 -29.11 21.94 -21.68
N ASP A 261 -30.23 21.87 -22.38
CA ASP A 261 -31.44 22.62 -22.04
C ASP A 261 -32.19 21.89 -20.90
N SER A 262 -32.36 22.57 -19.77
CA SER A 262 -33.04 22.07 -18.57
C SER A 262 -34.46 22.62 -18.52
N THR A 263 -35.44 21.76 -18.77
CA THR A 263 -36.86 22.07 -18.56
C THR A 263 -37.22 21.93 -17.07
N ASN A 264 -37.48 23.08 -16.44
CA ASN A 264 -38.02 23.17 -15.08
C ASN A 264 -39.53 22.87 -15.07
N HIS A 265 -39.92 21.82 -14.35
CA HIS A 265 -41.29 21.59 -13.92
C HIS A 265 -41.48 22.08 -12.47
N THR A 266 -42.21 23.19 -12.27
CA THR A 266 -43.04 23.38 -11.07
C THR A 266 -44.12 24.43 -11.31
N LYS A 267 -45.40 24.03 -11.27
CA LYS A 267 -46.48 24.74 -10.56
C LYS A 267 -47.79 23.95 -10.59
N LYS A 268 -48.22 23.52 -9.40
CA LYS A 268 -49.63 23.35 -8.97
C LYS A 268 -50.29 24.74 -8.84
N PRO A 269 -51.62 24.87 -8.90
CA PRO A 269 -52.58 24.30 -7.92
C PRO A 269 -53.28 23.03 -8.40
#